data_AF-A0A452HRR8-F1
#
_entry.id   AF-A0A452HRR8-F1
#
_cell.length_a   1.000
_cell.length_b   1.000
_cell.length_c   1.000
_cell.angle_alpha   90.00
_cell.angle_beta   90.00
_cell.angle_gamma   90.00
#
_symmetry.space_group_name_H-M   'P 1'
#
loop_
_entity.id
_entity.type
_entity.pdbx_description
1 polymer ?
#
loop_
_entity_poly.entity_id
_entity_poly.type
_entity_poly.pdbx_seq_one_letter_code
_entity_poly.pdbx_strand_id
1 'polypeptide(L)'
;MFRQMSRTSGSGCYYLNSMSPESQEMYLRFDQTMRRSPYRMSRILARHQLLTKIQQEIEAKEACDWLRAAGFPQYAQLYEDSQFPIDIGAVKKDHDFLDKDLVEPLCRRLNTLNKCASMKLDVNFQRKKAITLA
;
A
#
# COMPACT_ATOMS: atom_id res chain seq x y z
N MET A 1 -40.14 32.06 -3.22
CA MET A 1 -39.15 31.98 -4.32
C MET A 1 -37.89 31.31 -3.79
N PHE A 2 -37.72 30.01 -4.03
CA PHE A 2 -36.52 29.28 -3.61
C PHE A 2 -35.36 29.67 -4.52
N ARG A 3 -34.34 30.30 -3.95
CA ARG A 3 -33.12 30.67 -4.66
C ARG A 3 -32.32 29.38 -4.94
N GLN A 4 -32.33 28.91 -6.19
CA GLN A 4 -31.37 27.94 -6.68
C GLN A 4 -29.97 28.53 -6.49
N MET A 5 -29.19 27.98 -5.56
CA MET A 5 -27.77 28.24 -5.50
C MET A 5 -27.07 27.34 -6.52
N SER A 6 -26.44 27.99 -7.49
CA SER A 6 -25.58 27.41 -8.51
C SER A 6 -24.58 26.46 -7.86
N ARG A 7 -24.53 25.21 -8.30
CA ARG A 7 -23.47 24.26 -7.93
C ARG A 7 -22.14 24.85 -8.41
N THR A 8 -21.31 25.31 -7.47
CA THR A 8 -19.94 25.70 -7.76
C THR A 8 -19.12 24.44 -8.04
N SER A 9 -18.97 24.11 -9.32
CA SER A 9 -17.81 23.35 -9.77
C SER A 9 -16.56 24.15 -9.42
N GLY A 10 -15.68 23.64 -8.56
CA GLY A 10 -14.35 24.25 -8.47
C GLY A 10 -13.46 23.93 -7.27
N SER A 11 -14.00 23.63 -6.08
CA SER A 11 -13.15 23.60 -4.87
C SER A 11 -13.10 22.27 -4.11
N GLY A 12 -13.92 21.28 -4.45
CA GLY A 12 -13.87 19.95 -3.79
C GLY A 12 -12.86 18.97 -4.39
N CYS A 13 -12.31 19.29 -5.57
CA CYS A 13 -11.67 18.31 -6.46
C CYS A 13 -10.18 18.08 -6.18
N TYR A 14 -9.48 19.05 -5.59
CA TYR A 14 -8.03 18.96 -5.41
C TYR A 14 -7.61 17.94 -4.34
N TYR A 15 -8.43 17.70 -3.31
CA TYR A 15 -8.17 16.65 -2.32
C TYR A 15 -8.45 15.24 -2.88
N LEU A 16 -9.48 15.07 -3.70
CA LEU A 16 -9.87 13.78 -4.28
C LEU A 16 -8.73 13.16 -5.11
N ASN A 17 -8.04 13.98 -5.91
CA ASN A 17 -6.94 13.52 -6.77
C ASN A 17 -5.68 13.07 -6.01
N SER A 18 -5.52 13.49 -4.75
CA SER A 18 -4.41 13.06 -3.88
C SER A 18 -4.64 11.72 -3.18
N MET A 19 -5.87 11.19 -3.25
CA MET A 19 -6.24 9.93 -2.63
C MET A 19 -6.04 8.74 -3.58
N SER A 20 -5.91 7.53 -3.03
CA SER A 20 -5.84 6.30 -3.84
C SER A 20 -7.13 6.10 -4.66
N PRO A 21 -7.09 5.39 -5.80
CA PRO A 21 -8.27 5.11 -6.61
C PRO A 21 -9.43 4.49 -5.82
N GLU A 22 -9.13 3.61 -4.87
CA GLU A 22 -10.12 2.96 -3.98
C GLU A 22 -10.77 3.98 -3.04
N SER A 23 -9.98 4.95 -2.56
CA SER A 23 -10.48 6.02 -1.70
C SER A 23 -11.37 7.00 -2.48
N GLN A 24 -11.09 7.22 -3.77
CA GLN A 24 -11.93 8.03 -4.65
C GLN A 24 -13.28 7.34 -4.92
N GLU A 25 -13.28 6.04 -5.21
CA GLU A 25 -14.52 5.27 -5.38
C GLU A 25 -15.34 5.26 -4.07
N MET A 26 -14.67 5.10 -2.94
CA MET A 26 -15.28 5.18 -1.61
C MET A 26 -15.94 6.55 -1.39
N TYR A 27 -15.26 7.65 -1.73
CA TYR A 27 -15.84 9.01 -1.65
C TYR A 27 -17.13 9.11 -2.48
N LEU A 28 -17.11 8.63 -3.74
CA LEU A 28 -18.27 8.67 -4.64
C LEU A 28 -19.44 7.81 -4.11
N ARG A 29 -19.16 6.61 -3.58
CA ARG A 29 -20.19 5.76 -2.95
C ARG A 29 -20.79 6.41 -1.71
N PHE A 30 -19.99 7.08 -0.89
CA PHE A 30 -20.50 7.78 0.29
C PHE A 30 -21.29 9.05 -0.07
N ASP A 31 -20.89 9.76 -1.11
CA ASP A 31 -21.57 10.95 -1.62
C ASP A 31 -23.00 10.60 -2.08
N GLN A 32 -23.19 9.48 -2.78
CA GLN A 32 -24.52 9.01 -3.22
C GLN A 32 -25.50 8.72 -2.06
N THR A 33 -25.01 8.53 -0.83
CA THR A 33 -25.87 8.30 0.37
C THR A 33 -26.30 9.59 1.10
N MET A 34 -25.94 10.77 0.58
CA MET A 34 -26.39 12.14 0.94
C MET A 34 -27.18 12.32 2.27
N ARG A 35 -26.53 12.11 3.42
CA ARG A 35 -26.95 12.66 4.74
C ARG A 35 -25.79 12.97 5.70
N ARG A 36 -24.54 13.05 5.24
CA ARG A 36 -23.38 13.24 6.13
C ARG A 36 -22.60 14.50 5.77
N SER A 37 -22.30 15.32 6.78
CA SER A 37 -21.47 16.53 6.65
C SER A 37 -20.12 16.21 5.99
N PRO A 38 -19.59 17.11 5.12
CA PRO A 38 -18.26 16.96 4.51
C PRO A 38 -17.16 16.65 5.53
N TYR A 39 -17.20 17.29 6.71
CA TYR A 39 -16.25 17.02 7.79
C TYR A 39 -16.31 15.57 8.30
N ARG A 40 -17.51 15.01 8.43
CA ARG A 40 -17.68 13.59 8.80
C ARG A 40 -17.09 12.67 7.74
N MET A 41 -17.27 13.00 6.45
CA MET A 41 -16.70 12.24 5.35
C MET A 41 -15.18 12.27 5.35
N SER A 42 -14.57 13.46 5.47
CA SER A 42 -13.12 13.60 5.57
C SER A 42 -12.52 12.76 6.69
N ARG A 43 -13.17 12.72 7.87
CA ARG A 43 -12.71 11.89 9.00
C ARG A 43 -12.81 10.38 8.74
N ILE A 44 -13.87 9.93 8.06
CA ILE A 44 -14.03 8.51 7.70
C ILE A 44 -12.92 8.09 6.74
N LEU A 45 -12.67 8.91 5.72
CA LEU A 45 -11.66 8.65 4.71
C LEU A 45 -10.25 8.68 5.29
N ALA A 46 -9.91 9.67 6.12
CA ALA A 46 -8.63 9.73 6.81
C ALA A 46 -8.39 8.49 7.70
N ARG A 47 -9.44 8.04 8.42
CA ARG A 47 -9.36 6.81 9.21
C ARG A 47 -9.13 5.59 8.33
N HIS A 48 -9.85 5.49 7.22
CA HIS A 48 -9.69 4.37 6.29
C HIS A 48 -8.27 4.33 5.71
N GLN A 49 -7.76 5.47 5.23
CA GLN A 49 -6.39 5.59 4.75
C GLN A 49 -5.35 5.17 5.80
N LEU A 50 -5.52 5.61 7.05
CA LEU A 50 -4.61 5.22 8.14
C LEU A 50 -4.63 3.71 8.37
N LEU A 51 -5.82 3.10 8.42
CA LEU A 51 -5.95 1.65 8.61
C LEU A 51 -5.33 0.87 7.45
N THR A 52 -5.53 1.33 6.21
CA THR A 52 -4.91 0.73 5.02
C THR A 52 -3.39 0.81 5.09
N LYS A 53 -2.83 1.95 5.51
CA LYS A 53 -1.37 2.09 5.69
C LYS A 53 -0.83 1.13 6.75
N ILE A 54 -1.47 1.06 7.92
CA ILE A 54 -1.05 0.14 9.01
C ILE A 54 -1.11 -1.31 8.54
N GLN A 55 -2.19 -1.70 7.84
CA GLN A 55 -2.34 -3.05 7.32
C GLN A 55 -1.21 -3.39 6.34
N GLN A 56 -0.84 -2.46 5.45
CA GLN A 56 0.25 -2.65 4.50
C GLN A 56 1.63 -2.74 5.17
N GLU A 57 1.87 -1.93 6.21
CA GLU A 57 3.11 -2.02 7.00
C GLU A 57 3.25 -3.38 7.67
N ILE A 58 2.17 -3.91 8.23
CA ILE A 58 2.13 -5.26 8.82
C ILE A 58 2.41 -6.31 7.75
N GLU A 59 1.68 -6.27 6.63
CA GLU A 59 1.84 -7.25 5.54
C GLU A 59 3.25 -7.22 4.93
N ALA A 60 3.82 -6.03 4.75
CA ALA A 60 5.18 -5.88 4.26
C ALA A 60 6.20 -6.45 5.24
N LYS A 61 6.03 -6.17 6.54
CA LYS A 61 6.89 -6.70 7.59
C LYS A 61 6.83 -8.23 7.65
N GLU A 62 5.63 -8.81 7.67
CA GLU A 62 5.44 -10.26 7.69
C GLU A 62 6.02 -10.93 6.44
N ALA A 63 5.86 -10.32 5.27
CA ALA A 63 6.45 -10.84 4.04
C ALA A 63 7.98 -10.80 4.09
N CYS A 64 8.58 -9.71 4.57
CA CYS A 64 10.03 -9.61 4.75
C CYS A 64 10.57 -10.63 5.77
N ASP A 65 9.90 -10.77 6.92
CA ASP A 65 10.31 -11.71 7.96
C ASP A 65 10.18 -13.16 7.47
N TRP A 66 9.13 -13.47 6.70
CA TRP A 66 8.99 -14.77 6.03
C TRP A 66 10.12 -15.01 5.01
N LEU A 67 10.45 -14.03 4.16
CA LEU A 67 11.51 -14.16 3.15
C LEU A 67 12.86 -14.45 3.79
N ARG A 68 13.18 -13.78 4.91
CA ARG A 68 14.40 -14.07 5.69
C ARG A 68 14.41 -15.49 6.24
N ALA A 69 13.31 -15.91 6.85
CA ALA A 69 13.20 -17.24 7.45
C ALA A 69 13.22 -18.38 6.41
N ALA A 70 12.67 -18.14 5.22
CA ALA A 70 12.63 -19.09 4.12
C ALA A 70 13.97 -19.20 3.34
N GLY A 71 14.99 -18.40 3.72
CA GLY A 71 16.30 -18.43 3.06
C GLY A 71 16.41 -17.51 1.83
N PHE A 72 15.51 -16.54 1.68
CA PHE A 72 15.53 -15.54 0.60
C PHE A 72 15.77 -14.10 1.11
N PRO A 73 16.82 -13.83 1.91
CA PRO A 73 17.04 -12.51 2.50
C PRO A 73 17.28 -11.41 1.44
N GLN A 74 17.75 -11.74 0.24
CA GLN A 74 17.99 -10.73 -0.81
C GLN A 74 16.72 -9.98 -1.21
N TYR A 75 15.56 -10.64 -1.26
CA TYR A 75 14.31 -9.97 -1.64
C TYR A 75 13.79 -9.04 -0.53
N ALA A 76 13.99 -9.39 0.74
CA ALA A 76 13.67 -8.50 1.85
C ALA A 76 14.54 -7.23 1.79
N GLN A 77 15.83 -7.40 1.48
CA GLN A 77 16.77 -6.27 1.33
C GLN A 77 16.36 -5.34 0.18
N LEU A 78 15.96 -5.89 -0.97
CA LEU A 78 15.47 -5.11 -2.11
C LEU A 78 14.25 -4.24 -1.73
N TYR A 79 13.36 -4.73 -0.87
CA TYR A 79 12.22 -3.96 -0.39
C TYR A 79 12.65 -2.83 0.55
N GLU A 80 13.57 -3.09 1.48
CA GLU A 80 14.10 -2.06 2.38
C GLU A 80 14.87 -0.96 1.65
N ASP A 81 15.54 -1.30 0.55
CA ASP A 81 16.23 -0.36 -0.32
C ASP A 81 15.29 0.30 -1.35
N SER A 82 13.97 0.10 -1.21
CA SER A 82 12.93 0.69 -2.06
C SER A 82 13.09 0.37 -3.55
N GLN A 83 13.60 -0.82 -3.88
CA GLN A 83 13.81 -1.27 -5.26
C GLN A 83 12.60 -2.01 -5.85
N PHE A 84 11.52 -2.12 -5.08
CA PHE A 84 10.24 -2.64 -5.55
C PHE A 84 9.48 -1.56 -6.35
N PRO A 85 8.62 -1.96 -7.32
CA PRO A 85 8.24 -3.33 -7.65
C PRO A 85 9.26 -4.08 -8.53
N ILE A 86 9.33 -5.40 -8.37
CA ILE A 86 10.17 -6.31 -9.17
C ILE A 86 9.32 -7.21 -10.08
N ASP A 87 9.92 -7.72 -11.16
CA ASP A 87 9.25 -8.65 -12.08
C ASP A 87 9.16 -10.07 -11.49
N ILE A 88 7.95 -10.47 -11.10
CA ILE A 88 7.67 -11.82 -10.57
C ILE A 88 7.85 -12.89 -11.65
N GLY A 89 7.65 -12.57 -12.92
CA GLY A 89 7.82 -13.50 -14.04
C GLY A 89 9.28 -13.94 -14.19
N ALA A 90 10.22 -13.00 -14.06
CA ALA A 90 11.64 -13.29 -14.01
C ALA A 90 12.00 -14.15 -12.79
N VAL A 91 11.52 -13.79 -11.59
CA VAL A 91 11.78 -14.56 -10.36
C VAL A 91 11.32 -16.02 -10.48
N LYS A 92 10.15 -16.28 -11.10
CA LYS A 92 9.66 -17.64 -11.33
C LYS A 92 10.58 -18.47 -12.24
N LYS A 93 11.23 -17.83 -13.22
CA LYS A 93 12.18 -18.49 -14.12
C LYS A 93 13.52 -18.74 -13.43
N ASP A 94 13.99 -17.77 -12.63
CA ASP A 94 15.26 -17.90 -11.91
C ASP A 94 15.22 -18.99 -10.83
N HIS A 95 14.03 -19.34 -10.34
CA HIS A 95 13.79 -20.39 -9.34
C HIS A 95 13.02 -21.59 -9.90
N ASP A 96 13.13 -21.87 -11.20
CA ASP A 96 12.49 -23.03 -11.83
C ASP A 96 12.99 -24.40 -11.29
N PHE A 97 14.17 -24.39 -10.67
CA PHE A 97 14.77 -25.53 -9.98
C PHE A 97 14.12 -25.88 -8.64
N LEU A 98 13.33 -24.98 -8.05
CA LEU A 98 12.61 -25.22 -6.80
C LEU A 98 11.29 -25.94 -7.05
N ASP A 99 10.86 -26.73 -6.07
CA ASP A 99 9.52 -27.32 -6.09
C ASP A 99 8.45 -26.23 -6.18
N LYS A 100 7.38 -26.51 -6.93
CA LYS A 100 6.26 -25.57 -7.14
C LYS A 100 5.66 -25.10 -5.80
N ASP A 101 5.68 -25.95 -4.79
CA ASP A 101 5.18 -25.69 -3.45
C ASP A 101 6.03 -24.67 -2.67
N LEU A 102 7.27 -24.40 -3.10
CA LEU A 102 8.14 -23.36 -2.56
C LEU A 102 8.08 -22.07 -3.39
N VAL A 103 7.95 -22.19 -4.72
CA VAL A 103 7.88 -21.05 -5.65
C VAL A 103 6.59 -20.25 -5.47
N GLU A 104 5.45 -20.93 -5.29
CA GLU A 104 4.16 -20.26 -5.20
C GLU A 104 4.02 -19.37 -3.94
N PRO A 105 4.42 -19.83 -2.72
CA PRO A 105 4.49 -18.96 -1.55
C PRO A 105 5.46 -17.78 -1.71
N LEU A 106 6.64 -18.02 -2.30
CA LEU A 106 7.62 -16.96 -2.59
C LEU A 106 6.99 -15.87 -3.46
N CYS A 107 6.38 -16.25 -4.58
CA CYS A 107 5.73 -15.31 -5.49
C CYS A 107 4.58 -14.55 -4.83
N ARG A 108 3.82 -15.19 -3.94
CA ARG A 108 2.76 -14.52 -3.18
C ARG A 108 3.32 -13.41 -2.28
N ARG A 109 4.41 -13.68 -1.55
CA ARG A 109 5.07 -12.68 -0.69
C ARG A 109 5.65 -11.52 -1.49
N LEU A 110 6.31 -11.80 -2.61
CA LEU A 110 6.84 -10.75 -3.49
C LEU A 110 5.74 -9.90 -4.12
N ASN A 111 4.59 -10.49 -4.48
CA ASN A 111 3.42 -9.74 -4.94
C ASN A 111 2.83 -8.82 -3.86
N THR A 112 2.81 -9.25 -2.60
CA THR A 112 2.44 -8.38 -1.47
C THR A 112 3.38 -7.17 -1.39
N LEU A 113 4.69 -7.39 -1.45
CA LEU A 113 5.68 -6.30 -1.41
C LEU A 113 5.58 -5.37 -2.62
N ASN A 114 5.32 -5.88 -3.83
CA ASN A 114 5.06 -5.08 -5.03
C ASN A 114 3.86 -4.13 -4.83
N LYS A 115 2.77 -4.62 -4.21
CA LYS A 115 1.59 -3.81 -3.89
C LYS A 115 1.90 -2.74 -2.84
N CYS A 116 2.58 -3.11 -1.76
CA CYS A 116 2.95 -2.16 -0.70
C CYS A 116 3.87 -1.05 -1.21
N ALA A 117 4.83 -1.36 -2.08
CA ALA A 117 5.73 -0.38 -2.68
C ALA A 117 5.02 0.58 -3.66
N SER A 118 4.07 0.06 -4.45
CA SER A 118 3.34 0.86 -5.45
C SER A 118 2.46 1.95 -4.82
N MET A 119 2.02 1.74 -3.58
CA MET A 119 1.15 2.67 -2.86
C MET A 119 1.94 3.70 -2.05
N LYS A 120 3.00 4.30 -2.62
CA LYS A 120 3.84 5.38 -2.03
C LYS A 120 3.72 5.46 -0.52
N LEU A 121 4.12 4.39 0.16
CA LEU A 121 4.32 4.47 1.58
C LEU A 121 5.64 5.20 1.72
N ASP A 122 5.64 6.39 2.33
CA ASP A 122 6.87 7.02 2.80
C ASP A 122 7.42 6.15 3.96
N VAL A 123 7.88 4.94 3.64
CA VAL A 123 8.49 4.01 4.60
C VAL A 123 9.91 4.49 4.81
N ASN A 124 10.05 5.50 5.65
CA ASN A 124 11.34 5.83 6.22
C ASN A 124 11.68 4.74 7.26
N PHE A 125 12.09 3.56 6.78
CA PHE A 125 12.71 2.53 7.61
C PHE A 125 14.02 3.11 8.14
N GLN A 126 13.95 3.81 9.27
CA GLN A 126 15.11 4.19 10.04
C GLN A 126 15.76 2.88 10.53
N ARG A 127 16.65 2.34 9.71
CA ARG A 127 17.52 1.22 10.07
C ARG A 127 18.18 1.58 11.40
N LYS A 128 17.75 0.92 12.47
CA LYS A 128 18.56 0.84 13.69
C LYS A 128 19.80 0.06 13.28
N LYS A 129 20.85 0.78 12.89
CA LYS A 129 22.20 0.21 12.73
C LYS A 129 22.53 -0.45 14.06
N ALA A 130 22.61 -1.78 14.06
CA ALA A 130 23.25 -2.50 15.14
C ALA A 130 24.69 -1.99 15.21
N ILE A 131 25.04 -1.34 16.33
CA ILE A 131 26.39 -0.86 16.58
C ILE A 131 27.22 -2.09 16.89
N THR A 132 28.06 -2.52 15.97
CA THR A 132 29.15 -3.46 16.26
C THR A 132 30.19 -2.67 17.06
N LEU A 133 30.30 -2.99 18.36
CA LEU A 133 31.43 -2.55 19.18
C LEU A 133 32.65 -3.38 18.75
N ALA A 134 33.71 -2.68 18.36
CA ALA A 134 35.05 -3.21 18.15
C ALA A 134 35.79 -3.29 19.50
#